data_AF-A0A934VXR9-F1
#
_entry.id   AF-A0A934VXR9-F1
#
_cell.length_a   1.000
_cell.length_b   1.000
_cell.length_c   1.000
_cell.angle_alpha   90.00
_cell.angle_beta   90.00
_cell.angle_gamma   90.00
#
_symmetry.space_group_name_H-M   'P 1'
#
loop_
_entity.id
_entity.type
_entity.pdbx_description
1 polymer ?
#
loop_
_entity_poly.entity_id
_entity_poly.type
_entity_poly.pdbx_seq_one_letter_code
_entity_poly.pdbx_strand_id
1 'polypeptide(L)'
;MASTILTHRECGRFKTFVSRAIPLKANRTTSLWGRNWQMKILPTLYWNEKIVMGYLIQAASIHRRQPEPRVAGYHTLWPPMLRDDWERLYDIIHGPFRMGPPMPAEVTYSERVMEWLGLFDRSRQQIIWMRANRIPWKILVDEFDRSKVSLWRDLSESLSVIKYHLNRIDPKGDDFKALRSRAWSVSTP
;
A
#
# COMPACT_ATOMS: atom_id res chain seq x y z
N MET A 1 -45.60 -5.32 -35.14
CA MET A 1 -45.86 -4.12 -34.32
C MET A 1 -45.85 -4.52 -32.85
N ALA A 2 -45.08 -3.79 -32.03
CA ALA A 2 -44.99 -3.80 -30.56
C ALA A 2 -44.69 -5.17 -29.88
N SER A 3 -43.47 -5.44 -29.41
CA SER A 3 -42.80 -4.88 -28.21
C SER A 3 -43.44 -5.33 -26.89
N THR A 4 -42.68 -6.01 -26.02
CA THR A 4 -42.10 -5.43 -24.79
C THR A 4 -41.65 -6.53 -23.82
N ILE A 5 -40.45 -6.31 -23.26
CA ILE A 5 -39.67 -7.07 -22.28
C ILE A 5 -40.24 -6.91 -20.85
N LEU A 6 -39.94 -7.85 -19.93
CA LEU A 6 -39.50 -7.68 -18.51
C LEU A 6 -39.71 -9.01 -17.75
N THR A 7 -38.68 -9.84 -17.53
CA THR A 7 -37.88 -9.96 -16.28
C THR A 7 -38.67 -10.11 -14.98
N HIS A 8 -38.55 -11.26 -14.29
CA HIS A 8 -38.26 -11.25 -12.86
C HIS A 8 -37.52 -12.52 -12.39
N ARG A 9 -36.58 -12.29 -11.46
CA ARG A 9 -35.78 -13.26 -10.71
C ARG A 9 -36.64 -13.95 -9.64
N GLU A 10 -36.39 -15.23 -9.38
CA GLU A 10 -36.76 -15.85 -8.10
C GLU A 10 -35.58 -16.64 -7.52
N CYS A 11 -35.10 -16.16 -6.37
CA CYS A 11 -34.17 -16.84 -5.49
C CYS A 11 -34.97 -17.67 -4.46
N GLY A 12 -34.89 -19.01 -4.50
CA GLY A 12 -35.26 -19.88 -3.38
C GLY A 12 -34.14 -19.88 -2.33
N ARG A 13 -34.35 -19.48 -1.07
CA ARG A 13 -35.11 -20.10 0.03
C ARG A 13 -34.53 -21.43 0.51
N PHE A 14 -33.59 -21.36 1.46
CA PHE A 14 -33.35 -22.41 2.46
C PHE A 14 -33.19 -21.78 3.86
N LYS A 15 -34.22 -21.96 4.69
CA LYS A 15 -34.22 -21.94 6.16
C LYS A 15 -33.99 -23.42 6.58
N THR A 16 -33.37 -23.86 7.66
CA THR A 16 -33.09 -23.39 9.03
C THR A 16 -32.35 -24.56 9.73
N PHE A 17 -31.46 -24.33 10.72
CA PHE A 17 -31.36 -25.27 11.85
C PHE A 17 -30.72 -24.65 13.12
N VAL A 18 -31.57 -24.51 14.14
CA VAL A 18 -31.37 -24.74 15.58
C VAL A 18 -30.28 -23.98 16.36
N SER A 19 -30.81 -23.01 17.09
CA SER A 19 -30.54 -22.58 18.47
C SER A 19 -29.77 -23.55 19.40
N ARG A 20 -28.72 -23.04 20.06
CA ARG A 20 -28.40 -23.36 21.46
C ARG A 20 -28.04 -22.07 22.20
N ALA A 21 -28.79 -21.80 23.27
CA ALA A 21 -28.66 -20.65 24.14
C ALA A 21 -27.72 -20.96 25.31
N ILE A 22 -26.87 -19.99 25.69
CA ILE A 22 -26.21 -19.88 27.02
C ILE A 22 -26.17 -18.36 27.36
N PRO A 23 -26.40 -17.95 28.63
CA PRO A 23 -27.34 -16.88 28.96
C PRO A 23 -26.72 -15.49 29.16
N LEU A 24 -27.63 -14.51 29.07
CA LEU A 24 -27.44 -13.11 29.44
C LEU A 24 -27.13 -12.97 30.93
N LYS A 25 -25.95 -12.43 31.26
CA LYS A 25 -25.80 -11.61 32.47
C LYS A 25 -25.77 -10.15 32.06
N ALA A 26 -26.79 -9.44 32.53
CA ALA A 26 -26.93 -8.02 32.38
C ALA A 26 -25.83 -7.27 33.14
N ASN A 27 -25.11 -6.40 32.45
CA ASN A 27 -24.58 -5.17 33.00
C ASN A 27 -25.21 -4.01 32.23
N ARG A 28 -26.38 -3.63 32.73
CA ARG A 28 -27.12 -2.42 32.39
C ARG A 28 -26.33 -1.24 32.99
N THR A 29 -26.22 -0.16 32.22
CA THR A 29 -25.73 1.21 32.55
C THR A 29 -24.29 1.56 32.16
N THR A 30 -24.14 2.06 30.92
CA THR A 30 -23.57 3.40 30.67
C THR A 30 -24.02 3.89 29.29
N SER A 31 -24.98 4.82 29.33
CA SER A 31 -25.27 5.90 28.39
C SER A 31 -25.07 5.71 26.88
N LEU A 32 -26.21 5.73 26.19
CA LEU A 32 -26.41 6.21 24.82
C LEU A 32 -25.71 7.56 24.63
N TRP A 33 -25.11 7.80 23.46
CA TRP A 33 -24.33 8.99 23.05
C TRP A 33 -22.81 8.91 23.25
N GLY A 34 -22.22 7.86 22.69
CA GLY A 34 -20.80 7.80 22.33
C GLY A 34 -20.61 6.68 21.34
N ARG A 35 -20.94 6.90 20.06
CA ARG A 35 -20.58 5.96 18.99
C ARG A 35 -19.07 5.98 18.80
N ASN A 36 -18.39 5.33 19.73
CA ASN A 36 -16.99 4.97 19.66
C ASN A 36 -16.85 4.02 18.48
N TRP A 37 -16.39 4.54 17.34
CA TRP A 37 -15.98 3.77 16.15
C TRP A 37 -14.71 2.95 16.44
N GLN A 38 -14.59 2.36 17.62
CA GLN A 38 -13.80 1.16 17.82
C GLN A 38 -14.52 -0.02 17.16
N MET A 39 -14.71 0.08 15.84
CA MET A 39 -14.52 -1.08 15.00
C MET A 39 -13.08 -1.53 15.22
N LYS A 40 -12.86 -2.31 16.28
CA LYS A 40 -11.78 -3.28 16.27
C LYS A 40 -12.17 -4.31 15.22
N ILE A 41 -11.97 -3.95 13.95
CA ILE A 41 -11.45 -4.91 13.00
C ILE A 41 -10.13 -5.31 13.65
N LEU A 42 -10.12 -6.34 14.49
CA LEU A 42 -8.86 -6.98 14.81
C LEU A 42 -8.40 -7.53 13.46
N PRO A 43 -7.34 -6.97 12.83
CA PRO A 43 -6.88 -7.50 11.56
C PRO A 43 -6.52 -8.95 11.82
N THR A 44 -7.25 -9.87 11.21
CA THR A 44 -6.96 -11.29 11.35
C THR A 44 -5.60 -11.54 10.69
N LEU A 45 -4.62 -11.91 11.52
CA LEU A 45 -3.21 -12.14 11.21
C LEU A 45 -3.03 -13.18 10.09
N TYR A 46 -3.00 -12.75 8.83
CA TYR A 46 -2.37 -13.48 7.71
C TYR A 46 -2.00 -12.51 6.60
N TRP A 47 -0.91 -12.78 5.87
CA TRP A 47 -0.57 -12.01 4.68
C TRP A 47 -1.65 -12.21 3.60
N ASN A 48 -2.14 -11.10 3.04
CA ASN A 48 -3.08 -11.08 1.92
C ASN A 48 -2.45 -10.33 0.74
N GLU A 49 -2.76 -10.73 -0.49
CA GLU A 49 -2.33 -10.05 -1.72
C GLU A 49 -2.60 -8.54 -1.70
N LYS A 50 -3.76 -8.12 -1.16
CA LYS A 50 -4.11 -6.69 -1.02
C LYS A 50 -3.18 -5.96 -0.05
N ILE A 51 -2.83 -6.62 1.06
CA ILE A 51 -1.94 -6.05 2.09
C ILE A 51 -0.51 -5.95 1.53
N VAL A 52 -0.03 -7.03 0.91
CA VAL A 52 1.27 -7.06 0.22
C VAL A 52 1.37 -5.94 -0.81
N MET A 53 0.34 -5.77 -1.65
CA MET A 53 0.30 -4.68 -2.61
C MET A 53 0.29 -3.30 -1.92
N GLY A 54 -0.43 -3.16 -0.81
CA GLY A 54 -0.42 -1.93 -0.01
C GLY A 54 0.96 -1.56 0.53
N TYR A 55 1.78 -2.54 0.90
CA TYR A 55 3.16 -2.32 1.34
C TYR A 55 4.09 -1.98 0.17
N LEU A 56 3.93 -2.64 -0.98
CA LEU A 56 4.66 -2.30 -2.21
C LEU A 56 4.35 -0.87 -2.67
N ILE A 57 3.09 -0.43 -2.60
CA ILE A 57 2.69 0.94 -2.93
C ILE A 57 3.36 1.94 -1.97
N GLN A 58 3.42 1.63 -0.67
CA GLN A 58 4.13 2.47 0.30
C GLN A 58 5.63 2.55 -0.02
N ALA A 59 6.27 1.42 -0.28
CA ALA A 59 7.69 1.37 -0.66
C ALA A 59 7.98 2.17 -1.93
N ALA A 60 7.16 2.03 -2.98
CA ALA A 60 7.27 2.83 -4.20
C ALA A 60 7.10 4.33 -3.93
N SER A 61 6.22 4.71 -3.00
CA SER A 61 6.06 6.12 -2.61
C SER A 61 7.29 6.69 -1.89
N ILE A 62 7.97 5.87 -1.06
CA ILE A 62 9.21 6.25 -0.39
C ILE A 62 10.33 6.39 -1.43
N HIS A 63 10.43 5.46 -2.37
CA HIS A 63 11.45 5.49 -3.42
C HIS A 63 11.34 6.72 -4.32
N ARG A 64 10.12 7.16 -4.67
CA ARG A 64 9.89 8.41 -5.43
C ARG A 64 10.37 9.67 -4.70
N ARG A 65 10.50 9.64 -3.37
CA ARG A 65 11.03 10.77 -2.57
C ARG A 65 12.54 10.76 -2.50
N GLN A 66 13.19 9.65 -2.84
CA GLN A 66 14.65 9.61 -2.86
C GLN A 66 15.15 10.58 -3.93
N PRO A 67 16.25 11.30 -3.65
CA PRO A 67 16.89 12.08 -4.69
C PRO A 67 17.29 11.14 -5.82
N GLU A 68 17.08 11.56 -7.06
CA GLU A 68 17.58 10.82 -8.21
C GLU A 68 19.09 10.57 -8.04
N PRO A 69 19.59 9.38 -8.39
CA PRO A 69 21.01 9.08 -8.30
C PRO A 69 21.77 10.07 -9.18
N ARG A 70 22.47 11.01 -8.54
CA ARG A 70 23.34 11.96 -9.24
C ARG A 70 24.73 11.33 -9.32
N VAL A 71 25.31 11.30 -10.51
CA VAL A 71 26.76 11.07 -10.64
C VAL A 71 27.44 12.18 -9.83
N ALA A 72 28.40 11.83 -8.99
CA ALA A 72 29.17 12.82 -8.24
C ALA A 72 29.85 13.77 -9.23
N GLY A 73 29.25 14.95 -9.43
CA GLY A 73 29.81 15.99 -10.29
C GLY A 73 30.98 16.69 -9.61
N TYR A 74 31.57 17.67 -10.31
CA TYR A 74 32.47 18.63 -9.66
C TYR A 74 31.68 19.34 -8.56
N HIS A 75 32.13 19.22 -7.31
CA HIS A 75 31.56 20.02 -6.24
C HIS A 75 31.94 21.48 -6.52
N THR A 76 30.94 22.34 -6.55
CA THR A 76 31.16 23.78 -6.66
C THR A 76 31.78 24.25 -5.35
N LEU A 77 33.03 24.76 -5.41
CA LEU A 77 33.69 25.42 -4.27
C LEU A 77 33.15 26.85 -4.03
N TRP A 78 32.26 27.34 -4.90
CA TRP A 78 31.57 28.59 -4.64
C TRP A 78 30.69 28.46 -3.40
N PRO A 79 30.67 29.48 -2.52
CA PRO A 79 29.74 29.51 -1.40
C PRO A 79 28.30 29.35 -1.91
N PRO A 80 27.41 28.71 -1.13
CA PRO A 80 25.99 28.76 -1.42
C PRO A 80 25.59 30.24 -1.55
N MET A 81 24.93 30.60 -2.66
CA MET A 81 24.46 31.97 -2.87
C MET A 81 23.68 32.43 -1.64
N LEU A 82 24.11 33.54 -1.04
CA LEU A 82 23.40 34.15 0.08
C LEU A 82 22.03 34.60 -0.45
N ARG A 83 20.97 33.95 0.02
CA ARG A 83 19.59 34.34 -0.28
C ARG A 83 19.05 35.11 0.90
N ASP A 84 18.38 36.22 0.63
CA ASP A 84 17.70 36.99 1.67
C ASP A 84 16.53 36.17 2.24
N ASP A 85 16.15 36.46 3.48
CA ASP A 85 15.07 35.74 4.17
C ASP A 85 13.74 35.82 3.41
N TRP A 86 13.49 36.94 2.71
CA TRP A 86 12.31 37.13 1.87
C TRP A 86 12.30 36.20 0.64
N GLU A 87 13.46 35.96 0.02
CA GLU A 87 13.57 35.04 -1.12
C GLU A 87 13.32 33.59 -0.67
N ARG A 88 13.86 33.20 0.49
CA ARG A 88 13.61 31.88 1.08
C ARG A 88 12.15 31.70 1.45
N LEU A 89 11.51 32.71 2.03
CA LEU A 89 10.10 32.67 2.37
C LEU A 89 9.23 32.58 1.11
N TYR A 90 9.57 33.32 0.06
CA TYR A 90 8.91 33.24 -1.24
C TYR A 90 8.99 31.83 -1.82
N ASP A 91 10.16 31.19 -1.78
CA ASP A 91 10.34 29.81 -2.22
C ASP A 91 9.53 28.80 -1.38
N ILE A 92 9.37 29.03 -0.07
CA ILE A 92 8.56 28.15 0.80
C ILE A 92 7.06 28.30 0.50
N ILE A 93 6.58 29.53 0.28
CA ILE A 93 5.16 29.83 0.06
C ILE A 93 4.74 29.48 -1.37
N HIS A 94 5.57 29.77 -2.36
CA HIS A 94 5.25 29.66 -3.78
C HIS A 94 5.94 28.48 -4.48
N GLY A 95 6.89 27.82 -3.82
CA GLY A 95 7.55 26.63 -4.37
C GLY A 95 6.59 25.44 -4.52
N PRO A 96 6.91 24.49 -5.42
CA PRO A 96 6.12 23.28 -5.55
C PRO A 96 6.12 22.52 -4.23
N PHE A 97 4.93 22.16 -3.74
CA PHE A 97 4.80 21.36 -2.52
C PHE A 97 5.43 19.97 -2.76
N ARG A 98 6.65 19.78 -2.25
CA ARG A 98 7.37 18.50 -2.29
C ARG A 98 7.34 17.88 -0.91
N MET A 99 7.00 16.59 -0.84
CA MET A 99 7.29 15.84 0.37
C MET A 99 8.81 15.86 0.57
N GLY A 100 9.26 16.18 1.78
CA GLY A 100 10.68 16.17 2.13
C GLY A 100 11.34 14.80 1.87
N PRO A 101 12.68 14.72 1.92
CA PRO A 101 13.38 13.46 1.75
C PRO A 101 12.87 12.39 2.73
N PRO A 102 12.90 11.11 2.34
CA PRO A 102 12.45 10.03 3.22
C PRO A 102 13.36 9.90 4.42
N MET A 103 12.79 9.48 5.55
CA MET A 103 13.56 9.22 6.74
C MET A 103 14.43 7.95 6.56
N PRO A 104 15.62 7.82 7.19
CA PRO A 104 16.41 6.60 7.14
C PRO A 104 15.62 5.31 7.48
N ALA A 105 14.74 5.36 8.48
CA ALA A 105 13.91 4.19 8.83
C ALA A 105 12.86 3.86 7.76
N GLU A 106 12.33 4.86 7.05
CA GLU A 106 11.45 4.64 5.88
C GLU A 106 12.23 3.97 4.74
N VAL A 107 13.48 4.37 4.53
CA VAL A 107 14.35 3.78 3.51
C VAL A 107 14.60 2.30 3.80
N THR A 108 15.02 1.96 5.02
CA THR A 108 15.24 0.56 5.42
C THR A 108 13.97 -0.28 5.28
N TYR A 109 12.80 0.27 5.65
CA TYR A 109 11.52 -0.39 5.42
C TYR A 109 11.27 -0.65 3.92
N SER A 110 11.50 0.34 3.06
CA SER A 110 11.27 0.21 1.62
C SER A 110 12.22 -0.79 0.95
N GLU A 111 13.50 -0.82 1.38
CA GLU A 111 14.50 -1.79 0.93
C GLU A 111 14.09 -3.21 1.29
N ARG A 112 13.62 -3.41 2.53
CA ARG A 112 13.13 -4.72 2.99
C ARG A 112 11.93 -5.23 2.17
N VAL A 113 11.05 -4.33 1.73
CA VAL A 113 9.93 -4.68 0.84
C VAL A 113 10.42 -4.99 -0.58
N MET A 114 11.43 -4.29 -1.08
CA MET A 114 12.01 -4.54 -2.40
C MET A 114 12.68 -5.91 -2.51
N GLU A 115 13.21 -6.46 -1.40
CA GLU A 115 13.74 -7.84 -1.37
C GLU A 115 12.72 -8.88 -1.84
N TRP A 116 11.41 -8.64 -1.64
CA TRP A 116 10.36 -9.55 -2.11
C TRP A 116 10.32 -9.69 -3.64
N LEU A 117 10.76 -8.67 -4.37
CA LEU A 117 10.84 -8.70 -5.83
C LEU A 117 11.94 -9.65 -6.31
N GLY A 118 12.96 -9.91 -5.48
CA GLY A 118 14.03 -10.86 -5.78
C GLY A 118 13.57 -12.31 -5.98
N LEU A 119 12.32 -12.63 -5.61
CA LEU A 119 11.73 -13.95 -5.84
C LEU A 119 11.35 -14.21 -7.31
N PHE A 120 11.33 -13.18 -8.15
CA PHE A 120 10.82 -13.25 -9.52
C PHE A 120 11.86 -12.86 -10.56
N ASP A 121 11.60 -13.26 -11.81
CA ASP A 121 12.30 -12.75 -12.97
C ASP A 121 12.08 -11.24 -13.19
N ARG A 122 13.03 -10.60 -13.87
CA ARG A 122 13.04 -9.16 -14.15
C ARG A 122 11.73 -8.65 -14.76
N SER A 123 11.11 -9.40 -15.68
CA SER A 123 9.86 -8.97 -16.31
C SER A 123 8.72 -8.84 -15.30
N ARG A 124 8.55 -9.84 -14.44
CA ARG A 124 7.52 -9.82 -13.37
C ARG A 124 7.81 -8.76 -12.33
N GLN A 125 9.09 -8.56 -11.96
CA GLN A 125 9.51 -7.48 -11.06
C GLN A 125 9.05 -6.12 -11.57
N GLN A 126 9.30 -5.82 -12.85
CA GLN A 126 8.91 -4.54 -13.45
C GLN A 126 7.39 -4.36 -13.44
N ILE A 127 6.61 -5.38 -13.78
CA ILE A 127 5.14 -5.30 -13.74
C ILE A 127 4.65 -4.94 -12.33
N ILE A 128 5.13 -5.65 -11.31
CA ILE A 128 4.75 -5.41 -9.92
C ILE A 128 5.12 -3.99 -9.50
N TRP A 129 6.35 -3.57 -9.80
CA TRP A 129 6.89 -2.28 -9.38
C TRP A 129 6.20 -1.11 -10.08
N MET A 130 5.98 -1.21 -11.39
CA MET A 130 5.23 -0.20 -12.13
C MET A 130 3.80 -0.10 -11.62
N ARG A 131 3.19 -1.24 -11.23
CA ARG A 131 1.86 -1.23 -10.63
C ARG A 131 1.83 -0.62 -9.23
N ALA A 132 2.87 -0.84 -8.43
CA ALA A 132 3.04 -0.17 -7.14
C ALA A 132 3.19 1.35 -7.31
N ASN A 133 3.85 1.81 -8.37
CA ASN A 133 3.93 3.21 -8.80
C ASN A 133 2.62 3.75 -9.40
N ARG A 134 1.54 2.96 -9.40
CA ARG A 134 0.22 3.33 -9.92
C ARG A 134 0.21 3.65 -11.43
N ILE A 135 1.17 3.13 -12.19
CA ILE A 135 1.18 3.29 -13.65
C ILE A 135 -0.07 2.63 -14.25
N PRO A 136 -0.81 3.33 -15.14
CA PRO A 136 -2.03 2.80 -15.73
C PRO A 136 -1.74 1.60 -16.64
N TRP A 137 -2.70 0.67 -16.72
CA TRP A 137 -2.58 -0.54 -17.53
C TRP A 137 -2.29 -0.27 -19.02
N LYS A 138 -2.77 0.85 -19.57
CA LYS A 138 -2.53 1.21 -20.97
C LYS A 138 -1.03 1.38 -21.26
N ILE A 139 -0.29 2.04 -20.37
CA ILE A 139 1.17 2.23 -20.51
C ILE A 139 1.90 0.89 -20.37
N LEU A 140 1.44 0.03 -19.47
CA LEU A 140 2.05 -1.30 -19.31
C LEU A 140 1.85 -2.19 -20.53
N VAL A 141 0.67 -2.15 -21.14
CA VAL A 141 0.38 -2.91 -22.35
C VAL A 141 1.29 -2.48 -23.50
N ASP A 142 1.53 -1.17 -23.62
CA ASP A 142 2.41 -0.57 -24.62
C ASP A 142 3.88 -0.97 -24.40
N GLU A 143 4.37 -0.86 -23.16
CA GLU A 143 5.75 -1.18 -22.80
C GLU A 143 6.10 -2.68 -22.95
N PHE A 144 5.18 -3.57 -22.57
CA PHE A 144 5.43 -5.02 -22.57
C PHE A 144 4.92 -5.75 -23.83
N ASP A 145 4.23 -5.05 -24.73
CA ASP A 145 3.54 -5.60 -25.91
C ASP A 145 2.71 -6.86 -25.60
N ARG A 146 2.00 -6.84 -24.46
CA ARG A 146 1.20 -7.96 -23.96
C ARG A 146 -0.20 -7.51 -23.58
N SER A 147 -1.17 -8.41 -23.74
CA SER A 147 -2.55 -8.11 -23.36
C SER A 147 -2.68 -7.76 -21.87
N LYS A 148 -3.56 -6.81 -21.55
CA LYS A 148 -3.87 -6.40 -20.17
C LYS A 148 -4.20 -7.58 -19.26
N VAL A 149 -4.93 -8.57 -19.78
CA VAL A 149 -5.35 -9.75 -19.01
C VAL A 149 -4.13 -10.61 -18.64
N SER A 150 -3.16 -10.76 -19.55
CA SER A 150 -1.90 -11.47 -19.26
C SER A 150 -1.13 -10.78 -18.14
N LEU A 151 -0.93 -9.47 -18.24
CA LEU A 151 -0.20 -8.69 -17.22
C LEU A 151 -0.90 -8.72 -15.86
N TRP A 152 -2.24 -8.70 -15.85
CA TRP A 152 -3.02 -8.82 -14.62
C TRP A 152 -2.89 -10.22 -13.98
N ARG A 153 -2.86 -11.29 -14.78
CA ARG A 153 -2.60 -12.65 -14.30
C ARG A 153 -1.19 -12.77 -13.71
N ASP A 154 -0.18 -12.27 -14.42
CA ASP A 154 1.21 -12.27 -13.95
C ASP A 154 1.35 -11.54 -12.61
N LEU A 155 0.68 -10.38 -12.47
CA LEU A 155 0.62 -9.64 -11.22
C LEU A 155 -0.05 -10.45 -10.10
N SER A 156 -1.23 -11.04 -10.35
CA SER A 156 -1.99 -11.80 -9.35
C SER A 156 -1.24 -13.06 -8.90
N GLU A 157 -0.60 -13.76 -9.83
CA GLU A 157 0.25 -14.92 -9.55
C GLU A 157 1.45 -14.51 -8.68
N SER A 158 2.14 -13.44 -9.06
CA SER A 158 3.30 -12.95 -8.31
C SER A 158 2.92 -12.54 -6.89
N LEU A 159 1.81 -11.82 -6.70
CA LEU A 159 1.32 -11.46 -5.36
C LEU A 159 0.95 -12.70 -4.53
N SER A 160 0.40 -13.74 -5.17
CA SER A 160 0.08 -15.01 -4.50
C SER A 160 1.35 -15.73 -4.02
N VAL A 161 2.41 -15.70 -4.81
CA VAL A 161 3.73 -16.27 -4.45
C VAL A 161 4.36 -15.50 -3.30
N ILE A 162 4.36 -14.16 -3.33
CA ILE A 162 4.88 -13.34 -2.22
C ILE A 162 4.08 -13.65 -0.94
N LYS A 163 2.75 -13.68 -1.04
CA LYS A 163 1.87 -14.03 0.09
C LYS A 163 2.25 -15.37 0.70
N TYR A 164 2.42 -16.40 -0.13
CA TYR A 164 2.82 -17.73 0.34
C TYR A 164 4.19 -17.71 1.01
N HIS A 165 5.16 -17.03 0.39
CA HIS A 165 6.51 -16.89 0.93
C HIS A 165 6.52 -16.20 2.30
N LEU A 166 5.78 -15.10 2.45
CA LEU A 166 5.69 -14.36 3.71
C LEU A 166 4.98 -15.16 4.80
N ASN A 167 3.89 -15.85 4.46
CA ASN A 167 3.21 -16.73 5.41
C ASN A 167 4.10 -17.88 5.91
N ARG A 168 5.10 -18.30 5.12
CA ARG A 168 6.08 -19.32 5.53
C ARG A 168 7.11 -18.78 6.52
N ILE A 169 7.54 -17.53 6.37
CA ILE A 169 8.60 -16.93 7.20
C ILE A 169 8.03 -16.31 8.48
N ASP A 170 7.04 -15.44 8.34
CA ASP A 170 6.42 -14.71 9.44
C ASP A 170 4.90 -14.68 9.22
N PRO A 171 4.16 -15.69 9.69
CA PRO A 171 2.72 -15.76 9.49
C PRO A 171 1.96 -14.62 10.19
N LYS A 172 2.56 -13.99 11.21
CA LYS A 172 1.95 -12.93 11.99
C LYS A 172 2.22 -11.54 11.43
N GLY A 173 3.34 -11.36 10.74
CA GLY A 173 3.80 -10.07 10.24
C GLY A 173 4.36 -9.17 11.34
N ASP A 174 4.82 -9.75 12.45
CA ASP A 174 5.32 -9.02 13.61
C ASP A 174 6.59 -8.22 13.25
N ASP A 175 7.48 -8.80 12.44
CA ASP A 175 8.72 -8.15 12.02
C ASP A 175 8.45 -6.92 11.16
N PHE A 176 7.56 -7.05 10.18
CA PHE A 176 7.17 -5.94 9.31
C PHE A 176 6.37 -4.88 10.05
N LYS A 177 5.57 -5.28 11.03
CA LYS A 177 4.85 -4.34 11.90
C LYS A 177 5.81 -3.53 12.77
N ALA A 178 6.88 -4.14 13.28
CA ALA A 178 7.92 -3.47 14.04
C ALA A 178 8.76 -2.53 13.17
N LEU A 179 9.14 -2.94 11.96
CA LEU A 179 9.84 -2.08 11.00
C LEU A 179 8.99 -0.87 10.61
N ARG A 180 7.69 -1.12 10.36
CA ARG A 180 6.67 -0.09 10.10
C ARG A 180 6.58 0.88 11.28
N SER A 181 6.33 0.40 12.49
CA SER A 181 6.20 1.28 13.66
C SER A 181 7.46 2.13 13.86
N ARG A 182 8.66 1.57 13.65
CA ARG A 182 9.92 2.32 13.71
C ARG A 182 9.96 3.47 12.71
N ALA A 183 9.57 3.23 11.45
CA ALA A 183 9.57 4.23 10.39
C ALA A 183 8.70 5.47 10.71
N TRP A 184 7.57 5.29 11.37
CA TRP A 184 6.62 6.37 11.68
C TRP A 184 6.62 6.83 13.15
N SER A 185 7.45 6.24 14.01
CA SER A 185 7.62 6.67 15.40
C SER A 185 8.51 7.91 15.54
N VAL A 186 9.36 8.18 14.56
CA VAL A 186 10.37 9.26 14.63
C VAL A 186 9.90 10.54 13.90
N SER A 187 8.67 10.56 13.39
CA SER A 187 8.05 11.72 12.75
C SER A 187 7.29 12.65 13.72
N THR A 188 7.30 12.38 15.02
CA THR A 188 6.76 13.29 16.04
C THR A 188 7.81 14.33 16.44
N PRO A 189 7.52 15.64 16.30
CA PRO A 189 8.43 16.72 16.69
C PRO A 189 8.68 16.75 18.20
#